data_AF-A0AAU7PQX7-F1
#
_entry.id   AF-A0AAU7PQX7-F1
#
_cell.length_a   1.000
_cell.length_b   1.000
_cell.length_c   1.000
_cell.angle_alpha   90.00
_cell.angle_beta   90.00
_cell.angle_gamma   90.00
#
_symmetry.space_group_name_H-M   'P 1'
#
loop_
_entity.id
_entity.type
_entity.pdbx_description
1 polymer ?
#
loop_
_entity_poly.entity_id
_entity_poly.type
_entity_poly.pdbx_seq_one_letter_code
_entity_poly.pdbx_strand_id
1 'polypeptide(L)'
;MMDKDCLDYYLKELGNRKGSPYGMANEALADEFFPYVKAEFQDAIMVKQGIGQYIVVTKRARTALLKRFQVSKLEHEKAISEIDGVIQTLKAETPGAATPRESR
;
A
#
# COMPACT_ATOMS: atom_id res chain seq x y z
N MET A 1 -16.77 -18.45 -1.55
CA MET A 1 -17.89 -18.07 -2.42
C MET A 1 -18.63 -16.95 -1.74
N MET A 2 -18.52 -15.76 -2.31
CA MET A 2 -19.11 -14.52 -1.81
C MET A 2 -20.64 -14.62 -1.85
N ASP A 3 -21.28 -14.30 -0.72
CA ASP A 3 -22.74 -14.29 -0.63
C ASP A 3 -23.35 -13.11 -1.40
N LYS A 4 -24.59 -13.28 -1.89
CA LYS A 4 -25.26 -12.28 -2.72
C LYS A 4 -25.56 -10.99 -1.97
N ASP A 5 -26.01 -11.06 -0.73
CA ASP A 5 -26.32 -9.86 0.06
C ASP A 5 -25.03 -9.09 0.37
N CYS A 6 -23.95 -9.83 0.62
CA CYS A 6 -22.62 -9.27 0.79
C CYS A 6 -22.13 -8.56 -0.49
N LEU A 7 -22.30 -9.20 -1.66
CA LEU A 7 -21.94 -8.63 -2.96
C LEU A 7 -22.71 -7.32 -3.24
N ASP A 8 -24.03 -7.34 -3.06
CA ASP A 8 -24.91 -6.20 -3.30
C ASP A 8 -24.55 -5.01 -2.39
N TYR A 9 -24.19 -5.29 -1.13
CA TYR A 9 -23.69 -4.27 -0.21
C TYR A 9 -22.43 -3.58 -0.75
N TYR A 10 -21.43 -4.34 -1.21
CA TYR A 10 -20.19 -3.75 -1.71
C TYR A 10 -20.37 -2.98 -3.02
N LEU A 11 -21.21 -3.47 -3.94
CA LEU A 11 -21.54 -2.75 -5.16
C LEU A 11 -22.26 -1.43 -4.87
N LYS A 12 -23.18 -1.44 -3.90
CA LYS A 12 -23.85 -0.22 -3.43
C LYS A 12 -22.86 0.77 -2.82
N GLU A 13 -21.95 0.31 -1.97
CA GLU A 13 -20.89 1.15 -1.40
C GLU A 13 -19.99 1.77 -2.48
N LEU A 14 -19.62 1.00 -3.50
CA LEU A 14 -18.86 1.48 -4.66
C LEU A 14 -19.60 2.59 -5.42
N GLY A 15 -20.90 2.42 -5.66
CA GLY A 15 -21.75 3.42 -6.31
C GLY A 15 -21.86 4.73 -5.50
N ASN A 16 -21.89 4.64 -4.18
CA ASN A 16 -21.98 5.79 -3.28
C ASN A 16 -20.66 6.56 -3.19
N ARG A 17 -19.51 5.87 -3.26
CA ARG A 17 -18.17 6.47 -3.14
C ARG A 17 -17.70 7.02 -4.49
N LYS A 18 -18.36 8.05 -5.01
CA LYS A 18 -17.94 8.73 -6.25
C LYS A 18 -16.56 9.38 -6.08
N GLY A 19 -15.55 8.75 -6.67
CA GLY A 19 -14.21 9.33 -6.82
C GLY A 19 -13.19 8.95 -5.74
N SER A 20 -13.51 8.04 -4.82
CA SER A 20 -12.50 7.39 -3.96
C SER A 20 -12.23 5.98 -4.47
N PRO A 21 -10.98 5.49 -4.45
CA PRO A 21 -10.70 4.06 -4.62
C PRO A 21 -11.33 3.27 -3.47
N TYR A 22 -11.77 2.06 -3.77
CA TYR A 22 -12.28 1.11 -2.78
C TYR A 22 -11.15 0.19 -2.34
N GLY A 23 -10.78 0.23 -1.06
CA GLY A 23 -9.65 -0.54 -0.51
C GLY A 23 -10.13 -1.76 0.27
N MET A 24 -9.47 -2.90 0.06
CA MET A 24 -9.64 -4.14 0.80
C MET A 24 -8.27 -4.63 1.28
N ALA A 25 -8.22 -5.20 2.48
CA ALA A 25 -7.00 -5.78 3.06
C ALA A 25 -6.91 -7.31 2.88
N ASN A 26 -7.99 -7.95 2.42
CA ASN A 26 -8.03 -9.38 2.18
C ASN A 26 -7.90 -9.64 0.67
N GLU A 27 -6.77 -10.18 0.26
CA GLU A 27 -6.47 -10.40 -1.17
C GLU A 27 -7.42 -11.39 -1.82
N ALA A 28 -7.70 -12.51 -1.13
CA ALA A 28 -8.58 -13.55 -1.63
C ALA A 28 -10.01 -13.01 -1.84
N LEU A 29 -10.50 -12.19 -0.90
CA LEU A 29 -11.79 -11.54 -1.02
C LEU A 29 -11.79 -10.51 -2.17
N ALA A 30 -10.71 -9.76 -2.34
CA ALA A 30 -10.60 -8.80 -3.43
C ALA A 30 -10.60 -9.47 -4.81
N ASP A 31 -9.86 -10.58 -4.95
CA ASP A 31 -9.80 -11.38 -6.16
C ASP A 31 -11.15 -12.05 -6.47
N GLU A 32 -11.86 -12.52 -5.45
CA GLU A 32 -13.21 -13.09 -5.58
C GLU A 32 -14.25 -12.02 -5.98
N PHE A 33 -14.15 -10.82 -5.43
CA PHE A 33 -15.11 -9.73 -5.68
C PHE A 33 -14.90 -9.04 -7.03
N PHE A 34 -13.66 -8.90 -7.48
CA PHE A 34 -13.31 -8.08 -8.65
C PHE A 34 -14.06 -8.45 -9.96
N PRO A 35 -14.27 -9.73 -10.32
CA PRO A 35 -15.03 -10.10 -11.53
C PRO A 35 -16.44 -9.50 -11.56
N TYR A 36 -17.13 -9.46 -10.42
CA TYR A 36 -18.46 -8.87 -10.31
C TYR A 36 -18.42 -7.36 -10.49
N VAL A 37 -17.43 -6.69 -9.89
CA VAL A 37 -17.22 -5.26 -10.10
C VAL A 37 -16.91 -4.95 -11.56
N LYS A 38 -16.12 -5.79 -12.24
CA LYS A 38 -15.76 -5.60 -13.65
C LYS A 38 -16.97 -5.77 -14.58
N ALA A 39 -17.93 -6.62 -14.22
CA ALA A 39 -19.17 -6.78 -14.96
C ALA A 39 -20.05 -5.52 -14.89
N GLU A 40 -20.18 -4.91 -13.70
CA GLU A 40 -20.96 -3.68 -13.48
C GLU A 40 -20.24 -2.42 -13.98
N PHE A 41 -18.93 -2.36 -13.77
CA PHE A 41 -18.06 -1.24 -14.13
C PHE A 41 -16.97 -1.74 -15.10
N GLN A 42 -17.25 -1.71 -16.40
CA GLN A 42 -16.34 -2.25 -17.42
C GLN A 42 -14.94 -1.62 -17.41
N ASP A 43 -14.82 -0.36 -16.98
CA ASP A 43 -13.54 0.35 -16.86
C ASP A 43 -12.82 0.08 -15.52
N ALA A 44 -13.34 -0.80 -14.67
CA ALA A 44 -12.74 -1.10 -13.38
C ALA A 44 -11.33 -1.69 -13.53
N ILE A 45 -10.43 -1.24 -12.66
CA ILE A 45 -9.06 -1.74 -12.54
C ILE A 45 -8.83 -2.15 -11.09
N MET A 46 -8.20 -3.31 -10.90
CA MET A 46 -7.68 -3.74 -9.60
C MET A 46 -6.18 -3.45 -9.54
N VAL A 47 -5.74 -2.81 -8.45
CA VAL A 47 -4.34 -2.53 -8.16
C VAL A 47 -3.96 -3.28 -6.89
N LYS A 48 -2.97 -4.18 -6.99
CA LYS A 48 -2.43 -4.93 -5.85
C LYS A 48 -1.17 -4.23 -5.32
N GLN A 49 -1.12 -3.93 -4.02
CA GLN A 49 -0.02 -3.23 -3.37
C GLN A 49 0.23 -3.81 -1.97
N GLY A 50 1.21 -4.71 -1.84
CA GLY A 50 1.42 -5.45 -0.58
C GLY A 50 0.13 -6.16 -0.17
N ILE A 51 -0.22 -6.09 1.12
CA ILE A 51 -1.46 -6.66 1.66
C ILE A 51 -2.73 -5.90 1.28
N GLY A 52 -2.62 -4.76 0.58
CA GLY A 52 -3.75 -3.93 0.18
C GLY A 52 -4.13 -4.10 -1.29
N GLN A 53 -5.42 -4.28 -1.56
CA GLN A 53 -5.98 -4.28 -2.91
C GLN A 53 -6.94 -3.12 -3.08
N TYR A 54 -6.79 -2.39 -4.18
CA TYR A 54 -7.63 -1.25 -4.51
C TYR A 54 -8.41 -1.52 -5.79
N ILE A 55 -9.73 -1.38 -5.72
CA ILE A 55 -10.60 -1.39 -6.89
C ILE A 55 -10.92 0.05 -7.26
N VAL A 56 -10.66 0.39 -8.52
CA VAL A 56 -10.81 1.72 -9.09
C VAL A 56 -11.80 1.67 -10.24
N VAL A 57 -12.97 2.28 -10.04
CA VAL A 57 -14.07 2.26 -11.02
C VAL A 57 -14.26 3.58 -11.78
N THR A 58 -13.48 4.63 -11.46
CA THR A 58 -13.53 5.93 -12.16
C THR A 58 -12.15 6.55 -12.34
N LYS A 59 -12.00 7.42 -13.35
CA LYS A 59 -10.79 8.24 -13.54
C LYS A 59 -10.44 9.07 -12.30
N ARG A 60 -11.45 9.63 -11.62
CA ARG A 60 -11.25 10.42 -10.39
C ARG A 60 -10.69 9.57 -9.24
N ALA A 61 -11.22 8.37 -9.05
CA ALA A 61 -10.70 7.42 -8.07
C ALA A 61 -9.25 7.02 -8.38
N ARG A 62 -8.89 6.86 -9.66
CA ARG A 62 -7.50 6.61 -10.09
C ARG A 62 -6.58 7.75 -9.68
N THR A 63 -6.95 9.00 -10.00
CA THR A 63 -6.15 10.18 -9.62
C THR A 63 -6.00 10.30 -8.10
N ALA A 64 -7.06 10.02 -7.34
CA ALA A 64 -7.01 10.01 -5.89
C ALA A 64 -6.04 8.94 -5.34
N LEU A 65 -6.08 7.72 -5.90
CA LEU A 65 -5.17 6.64 -5.51
C LEU A 65 -3.70 7.01 -5.81
N LEU A 66 -3.42 7.56 -6.99
CA LEU A 66 -2.07 8.01 -7.35
C LEU A 66 -1.53 9.04 -6.36
N LYS A 67 -2.34 10.03 -5.97
CA LYS A 67 -1.93 11.02 -4.96
C LYS A 67 -1.62 10.36 -3.61
N ARG A 68 -2.43 9.40 -3.17
CA ARG A 68 -2.16 8.64 -1.93
C ARG A 68 -0.84 7.89 -1.99
N PHE A 69 -0.56 7.21 -3.11
CA PHE A 69 0.72 6.51 -3.29
C PHE A 69 1.92 7.45 -3.38
N GLN A 70 1.76 8.62 -3.98
CA GLN A 70 2.81 9.64 -3.98
C GLN A 70 3.14 10.13 -2.56
N VAL A 71 2.12 10.38 -1.74
CA VAL A 71 2.31 10.77 -0.33
C VAL A 71 2.98 9.65 0.46
N SER A 72 2.46 8.43 0.37
CA SER A 72 3.05 7.26 1.05
C SER A 72 4.50 7.02 0.64
N LYS A 73 4.83 7.20 -0.65
CA LYS A 73 6.21 7.12 -1.13
C LYS A 73 7.12 8.13 -0.41
N LEU A 74 6.70 9.40 -0.33
CA LEU A 74 7.49 10.45 0.33
C LEU A 74 7.68 10.16 1.82
N GLU A 75 6.64 9.66 2.50
CA GLU A 75 6.71 9.26 3.91
C GLU A 75 7.71 8.12 4.12
N HIS A 76 7.70 7.11 3.26
CA HIS A 76 8.66 6.01 3.33
C HIS A 76 10.09 6.46 3.01
N GLU A 77 10.30 7.30 2.00
CA GLU A 77 11.63 7.87 1.69
C GLU A 77 12.18 8.67 2.87
N LYS A 78 11.33 9.43 3.56
CA LYS A 78 11.70 10.15 4.78
C LYS A 78 12.11 9.18 5.90
N ALA A 79 11.30 8.15 6.16
CA ALA A 79 11.59 7.16 7.19
C ALA A 79 12.91 6.40 6.91
N ILE A 80 13.16 6.04 5.66
CA ILE A 80 14.42 5.41 5.23
C ILE A 80 15.60 6.34 5.53
N SER A 81 15.48 7.62 5.18
CA SER A 81 16.54 8.61 5.42
C SER A 81 16.83 8.79 6.93
N GLU A 82 15.80 8.77 7.77
CA GLU A 82 15.94 8.83 9.23
C GLU A 82 16.66 7.59 9.78
N ILE A 83 16.31 6.39 9.31
CA ILE A 83 16.96 5.12 9.67
C ILE A 83 18.44 5.13 9.26
N ASP A 84 18.74 5.54 8.03
CA ASP A 84 20.12 5.61 7.53
C ASP A 84 20.98 6.58 8.38
N GLY A 85 20.39 7.69 8.82
CA GLY A 85 21.03 8.60 9.77
C GLY A 85 21.42 7.91 11.08
N VAL A 86 20.49 7.16 11.68
CA VAL A 86 20.76 6.39 12.91
C VAL A 86 21.85 5.34 12.67
N ILE A 87 21.81 4.61 11.55
CA ILE A 87 22.84 3.61 11.21
C ILE A 87 24.22 4.26 11.11
N GLN A 88 24.34 5.44 10.49
CA GLN A 88 25.61 6.16 10.37
C GLN A 88 26.14 6.60 11.74
N THR A 89 25.28 7.14 12.60
CA THR A 89 25.64 7.48 13.98
C THR A 89 26.20 6.27 14.73
N LEU A 90 25.50 5.13 14.69
CA LEU A 90 25.96 3.90 15.37
C LEU A 90 27.30 3.39 14.82
N LYS A 91 27.53 3.48 13.51
CA LYS A 91 28.82 3.11 12.90
C LYS A 91 29.96 4.04 13.36
N ALA A 92 29.71 5.33 13.47
CA ALA A 92 30.70 6.32 13.92
C ALA A 92 30.99 6.20 15.42
N GLU A 93 29.98 5.86 16.22
CA GLU A 93 30.06 5.59 17.66
C GLU A 93 30.67 4.22 17.99
N THR A 94 31.16 3.48 17.00
CA THR A 94 31.99 2.29 17.23
C THR A 94 33.50 2.61 17.07
N PRO A 95 34.17 3.29 18.04
CA PRO A 95 35.61 3.41 18.04
C PRO A 95 36.27 2.18 18.69
N GLY A 96 37.14 1.49 17.93
CA GLY A 96 38.29 0.77 18.47
C GLY A 96 38.08 -0.67 18.97
N ALA A 97 37.99 -1.63 18.05
CA ALA A 97 38.55 -2.96 18.34
C ALA A 97 40.09 -2.85 18.26
N ALA A 98 40.68 -2.50 19.41
CA ALA A 98 42.06 -2.72 19.86
C ALA A 98 43.18 -2.83 18.79
N THR A 99 43.97 -1.77 18.63
CA THR A 99 45.36 -1.85 18.17
C THR A 99 46.27 -2.49 19.25
N PRO A 100 47.41 -3.09 18.86
CA PRO A 100 47.95 -4.31 19.46
C PRO A 100 48.78 -4.06 20.73
N ARG A 101 48.71 -5.00 21.69
CA ARG A 101 49.68 -5.08 22.80
C ARG A 101 51.06 -5.41 22.22
N GLU A 102 51.93 -4.40 22.11
CA GLU A 102 53.37 -4.63 22.03
C GLU A 102 53.79 -5.37 23.30
N SER A 103 54.24 -6.61 23.12
CA SER A 103 54.90 -7.38 24.17
C SER A 103 56.40 -7.15 24.01
N ARG A 104 56.99 -6.46 24.99
CA ARG A 104 58.45 -6.37 25.19
C ARG A 104 59.04 -7.71 25.60
#